data_AF-A0A832M0X6-F1
#
_entry.id   AF-A0A832M0X6-F1
#
_cell.length_a   1.000
_cell.length_b   1.000
_cell.length_c   1.000
_cell.angle_alpha   90.00
_cell.angle_beta   90.00
_cell.angle_gamma   90.00
#
_symmetry.space_group_name_H-M   'P 1'
#
loop_
_entity.id
_entity.type
_entity.pdbx_description
1 polymer ?
#
loop_
_entity_poly.entity_id
_entity_poly.type
_entity_poly.pdbx_seq_one_letter_code
_entity_poly.pdbx_strand_id
1 'polypeptide(L)'
;MQHSARRLATTLENHSITHFAVPEEGASRVCTRHGREVARKPHGLVKCPHGHVMQGDVNTALNILLRGSRAGARGQGAGAHQGSQLHVDAQQSR
;
A
#
# COMPACT_ATOMS: atom_id res chain seq x y z
N MET A 1 -8.07 -9.52 12.43
CA MET A 1 -7.64 -8.47 11.49
C MET A 1 -7.99 -8.74 10.01
N GLN A 2 -8.44 -9.93 9.59
CA GLN A 2 -8.73 -10.22 8.17
C GLN A 2 -10.08 -9.69 7.65
N HIS A 3 -11.03 -9.35 8.53
CA HIS A 3 -12.37 -8.90 8.12
C HIS A 3 -12.41 -7.50 7.48
N SER A 4 -11.51 -6.59 7.88
CA SER A 4 -11.47 -5.23 7.35
C SER A 4 -10.92 -5.18 5.92
N ALA A 5 -9.85 -5.92 5.63
CA ALA A 5 -9.26 -5.99 4.30
C ALA A 5 -10.23 -6.57 3.26
N ARG A 6 -10.97 -7.64 3.62
CA ARG A 6 -11.98 -8.23 2.74
C ARG A 6 -13.11 -7.25 2.41
N ARG A 7 -13.61 -6.51 3.40
CA ARG A 7 -14.65 -5.50 3.16
C ARG A 7 -14.17 -4.40 2.22
N LEU A 8 -12.93 -3.93 2.40
CA LEU A 8 -12.34 -2.92 1.52
C LEU A 8 -12.16 -3.44 0.09
N ALA A 9 -11.68 -4.66 -0.10
CA ALA A 9 -11.52 -5.28 -1.42
C ALA A 9 -12.86 -5.29 -2.18
N THR A 10 -13.93 -5.79 -1.56
CA THR A 10 -15.27 -5.80 -2.17
C THR A 10 -15.76 -4.40 -2.51
N THR A 11 -15.60 -3.42 -1.62
CA THR A 11 -16.00 -2.04 -1.90
C THR A 11 -15.22 -1.44 -3.08
N LEU A 12 -13.91 -1.66 -3.15
CA LEU A 12 -13.07 -1.12 -4.22
C LEU A 12 -13.41 -1.76 -5.58
N GLU A 13 -13.61 -3.09 -5.62
CA GLU A 13 -14.05 -3.81 -6.82
C GLU A 13 -15.40 -3.31 -7.33
N ASN A 14 -16.38 -3.11 -6.44
CA ASN A 14 -17.69 -2.57 -6.79
C ASN A 14 -17.61 -1.15 -7.40
N HIS A 15 -16.59 -0.38 -7.06
CA HIS A 15 -16.33 0.95 -7.59
C HIS A 15 -15.33 0.95 -8.76
N SER A 16 -14.98 -0.21 -9.33
CA SER A 16 -13.99 -0.34 -10.41
C SER A 16 -12.61 0.25 -10.06
N ILE A 17 -12.25 0.23 -8.77
CA ILE A 17 -10.95 0.70 -8.28
C ILE A 17 -10.01 -0.51 -8.18
N THR A 18 -8.93 -0.49 -8.95
CA THR A 18 -7.88 -1.51 -8.87
C THR A 18 -7.13 -1.39 -7.54
N HIS A 19 -6.90 -2.51 -6.88
CA HIS A 19 -6.22 -2.56 -5.59
C HIS A 19 -5.24 -3.74 -5.54
N PHE A 20 -4.20 -3.61 -4.72
CA PHE A 20 -3.20 -4.64 -4.49
C PHE A 20 -2.54 -4.42 -3.13
N ALA A 21 -2.07 -5.51 -2.52
CA ALA A 21 -1.37 -5.45 -1.25
C ALA A 21 0.09 -4.98 -1.46
N VAL A 22 0.55 -4.07 -0.61
CA VAL A 22 1.94 -3.58 -0.60
C VAL A 22 2.52 -3.78 0.80
N PRO A 23 3.75 -4.33 0.93
CA PRO A 23 4.41 -4.49 2.22
C PRO A 23 4.67 -3.14 2.92
N GLU A 24 4.23 -3.02 4.18
CA GLU A 24 4.35 -1.79 4.99
C GLU A 24 5.71 -1.69 5.69
N GLU A 25 6.47 -2.77 5.80
CA GLU A 25 7.65 -2.87 6.66
C GLU A 25 8.64 -1.73 6.39
N GLY A 26 8.93 -0.95 7.43
CA GLY A 26 9.85 0.19 7.37
C GLY A 26 9.37 1.39 6.54
N ALA A 27 8.13 1.40 6.01
CA ALA A 27 7.59 2.53 5.22
C ALA A 27 7.51 3.82 6.03
N SER A 28 7.45 3.73 7.35
CA SER A 28 7.41 4.90 8.23
C SER A 28 8.79 5.42 8.67
N ARG A 29 9.86 4.64 8.45
CA ARG A 29 11.21 4.92 8.98
C ARG A 29 12.07 5.76 8.06
N VAL A 30 11.65 5.95 6.82
CA VAL A 30 12.42 6.66 5.79
C VAL A 30 11.66 7.86 5.26
N CYS A 31 12.37 8.93 4.92
CA CYS A 31 11.81 10.08 4.25
C CYS A 31 11.45 9.68 2.81
N THR A 32 10.19 9.86 2.43
CA THR A 32 9.73 9.56 1.07
C THR A 32 10.58 10.23 -0.01
N ARG A 33 11.02 11.47 0.23
CA ARG A 33 11.75 12.28 -0.76
C ARG A 33 13.21 11.85 -0.92
N HIS A 34 13.93 11.60 0.18
CA HIS A 34 15.38 11.41 0.18
C HIS A 34 15.84 9.99 0.54
N GLY A 35 14.93 9.11 0.96
CA GLY A 35 15.25 7.74 1.38
C GLY A 35 16.11 7.62 2.64
N ARG A 36 16.32 8.73 3.37
CA ARG A 36 17.09 8.77 4.62
C ARG A 36 16.21 8.44 5.81
N GLU A 37 16.81 7.87 6.86
CA GLU A 37 16.11 7.66 8.12
C GLU A 37 15.57 8.98 8.68
N VAL A 38 14.37 8.91 9.24
CA VAL A 38 13.68 10.08 9.81
C VAL A 38 13.49 9.94 11.30
N ALA A 39 13.64 11.05 12.01
CA ALA A 39 13.30 11.10 13.42
C ALA A 39 11.80 11.34 13.58
N ARG A 40 11.12 10.43 14.28
CA ARG A 40 9.75 10.65 14.74
C ARG A 40 9.75 11.59 15.93
N LYS A 41 8.86 12.57 15.89
CA LYS A 41 8.62 13.54 16.96
C LYS A 41 7.24 13.27 17.59
N PRO A 42 6.99 13.81 18.79
CA PRO A 42 5.65 13.79 19.38
C PRO A 42 4.59 14.30 18.38
N HIS A 43 3.34 13.85 18.53
CA HIS A 43 2.20 14.15 17.63
C HIS A 43 2.27 13.51 16.23
N GLY A 44 3.16 12.54 16.02
CA GLY A 44 3.25 11.82 14.75
C GLY A 44 3.97 12.61 13.66
N LEU A 45 4.63 13.71 14.00
CA LEU A 45 5.40 14.50 13.05
C LEU A 45 6.73 13.81 12.71
N VAL A 46 7.12 13.90 11.45
CA VAL A 46 8.36 13.31 10.95
C VAL A 46 9.26 14.42 10.44
N LYS A 47 10.50 14.45 10.93
CA LYS A 47 11.51 15.41 10.47
C LYS A 47 12.62 14.69 9.71
N CYS A 48 12.80 15.09 8.45
CA CYS A 48 13.92 14.66 7.63
C CYS A 48 15.20 15.42 8.02
N PRO A 49 16.38 14.78 7.99
CA PRO A 49 17.67 15.47 8.16
C PRO A 49 17.88 16.65 7.19
N HIS A 50 17.24 16.59 6.02
CA HIS A 50 17.27 17.65 5.01
C HIS A 50 16.22 18.76 5.22
N GLY A 51 15.53 18.79 6.36
CA GLY A 51 14.64 19.89 6.73
C GLY A 51 13.16 19.72 6.39
N HIS A 52 12.75 18.65 5.71
CA HIS A 52 11.33 18.38 5.49
C HIS A 52 10.61 18.01 6.78
N VAL A 53 9.41 18.54 6.95
CA VAL A 53 8.52 18.26 8.06
C VAL A 53 7.17 17.86 7.48
N MET A 54 6.63 16.73 7.91
CA MET A 54 5.30 16.27 7.49
C MET A 54 4.71 15.33 8.52
N GLN A 55 3.40 15.05 8.41
CA GLN A 55 2.75 14.05 9.22
C GLN A 55 3.26 12.65 8.87
N GLY A 56 3.45 11.82 9.88
CA GLY A 56 4.02 10.47 9.73
C GLY A 56 3.14 9.55 8.89
N ASP A 57 1.83 9.71 8.97
CA ASP A 57 0.89 8.95 8.13
C ASP A 57 1.02 9.35 6.66
N VAL A 58 1.16 10.65 6.37
CA VAL A 58 1.40 11.16 5.01
C VAL A 58 2.73 10.64 4.47
N ASN A 59 3.79 10.65 5.27
CA ASN A 59 5.07 10.06 4.87
C ASN A 59 4.95 8.56 4.59
N THR A 60 4.23 7.84 5.44
CA THR A 60 4.06 6.38 5.31
C THR A 60 3.23 6.04 4.07
N ALA A 61 2.11 6.73 3.85
CA ALA A 61 1.27 6.55 2.68
C ALA A 61 2.04 6.82 1.38
N LEU A 62 2.83 7.88 1.32
CA LEU A 62 3.64 8.18 0.15
C LEU A 62 4.73 7.12 -0.10
N ASN A 63 5.37 6.59 0.96
CA ASN A 63 6.31 5.49 0.81
C ASN A 63 5.64 4.21 0.29
N ILE A 64 4.43 3.88 0.76
CA ILE A 64 3.63 2.75 0.25
C ILE A 64 3.30 2.95 -1.23
N LEU A 65 2.83 4.14 -1.62
CA LEU A 65 2.54 4.49 -3.02
C LEU A 65 3.80 4.38 -3.92
N LEU A 66 4.94 4.86 -3.44
CA LEU A 66 6.21 4.77 -4.16
C LEU A 66 6.67 3.32 -4.34
N ARG A 67 6.49 2.47 -3.33
CA ARG A 67 6.77 1.03 -3.45
C ARG A 67 5.82 0.34 -4.41
N GLY A 68 4.52 0.61 -4.29
CA GLY A 68 3.49 0.04 -5.15
C GLY A 68 3.68 0.41 -6.63
N SER A 69 3.97 1.68 -6.92
CA SER A 69 4.24 2.12 -8.30
C SER A 69 5.49 1.46 -8.91
N ARG A 70 6.54 1.23 -8.11
CA ARG A 70 7.73 0.49 -8.55
C ARG A 70 7.48 -1.00 -8.76
N ALA A 71 6.66 -1.61 -7.90
CA ALA A 71 6.24 -3.00 -8.04
C ALA A 71 5.36 -3.20 -9.28
N GLY A 72 4.50 -2.23 -9.61
CA GLY A 72 3.72 -2.25 -10.86
C GLY A 72 4.55 -1.99 -12.11
N ALA A 73 5.61 -1.17 -12.03
CA ALA A 73 6.46 -0.84 -13.18
C ALA A 73 7.51 -1.91 -13.51
N ARG A 74 7.93 -2.71 -12.51
CA ARG A 74 8.76 -3.89 -12.73
C ARG A 74 7.80 -5.07 -12.86
N GLY A 75 7.52 -5.54 -14.07
CA GLY A 75 6.74 -6.76 -14.31
C GLY A 75 7.40 -8.01 -13.70
N GLN A 76 7.48 -8.08 -12.38
CA GLN A 76 7.95 -9.20 -11.59
C GLN A 76 6.72 -9.84 -10.98
N GLY A 77 6.19 -10.79 -11.74
CA GLY A 77 5.29 -11.80 -11.24
C GLY A 77 5.95 -12.55 -10.09
N ALA A 78 5.41 -12.36 -8.89
CA ALA A 78 5.48 -13.33 -7.80
C ALA A 78 4.21 -13.14 -6.95
N GLY A 79 3.09 -13.66 -7.45
CA GLY A 79 1.91 -13.96 -6.63
C GLY A 79 0.58 -13.23 -6.92
N ALA A 80 0.49 -12.32 -7.90
CA ALA A 80 -0.75 -11.57 -8.15
C ALA A 80 -1.68 -12.17 -9.23
N HIS A 81 -1.56 -13.48 -9.51
CA HIS A 81 -2.39 -14.19 -10.50
C HIS A 81 -2.97 -15.50 -9.93
N GLN A 82 -3.48 -15.51 -8.70
CA GLN A 82 -4.36 -16.59 -8.22
C GLN A 82 -5.39 -16.01 -7.23
N GLY A 83 -6.44 -15.38 -7.74
CA GLY A 83 -7.51 -14.88 -6.87
C GLY A 83 -8.71 -14.30 -7.60
N SER A 84 -8.53 -13.70 -8.78
CA SER A 84 -9.63 -13.13 -9.56
C SER A 84 -10.36 -14.14 -10.48
N GLN A 85 -9.96 -15.41 -10.48
CA GLN A 85 -10.44 -16.42 -11.44
C GLN A 85 -11.10 -17.66 -10.82
N LEU A 86 -11.34 -17.70 -9.50
CA LEU A 86 -11.95 -18.87 -8.84
C LEU A 86 -13.33 -18.60 -8.21
N HIS A 87 -14.01 -17.50 -8.52
CA HIS A 87 -15.36 -17.24 -7.98
C HIS A 87 -16.43 -16.85 -9.00
N VAL A 88 -16.10 -16.68 -10.29
CA VAL A 88 -17.12 -16.39 -11.30
C VAL A 88 -17.71 -17.67 -11.90
N ASP A 89 -16.99 -18.80 -11.88
CA ASP A 89 -17.50 -20.09 -12.38
C ASP A 89 -18.51 -20.78 -11.46
N ALA A 90 -18.66 -20.35 -10.20
CA ALA A 90 -19.64 -20.93 -9.28
C ALA A 90 -21.04 -20.31 -9.43
N GLN A 91 -21.18 -19.20 -10.18
CA GLN A 91 -22.47 -18.52 -10.39
C GLN A 91 -23.17 -18.92 -11.70
N GLN A 92 -22.61 -19.83 -12.51
CA GLN A 92 -23.19 -20.25 -13.80
C GLN A 92 -23.89 -21.63 -13.75
N SER A 93 -24.02 -22.26 -12.58
CA SER A 93 -24.70 -23.56 -12.46
C SER A 93 -25.53 -23.68 -11.17
N ARG A 94 -26.63 -22.92 -11.10
CA ARG A 94 -27.91 -23.29 -10.48
C ARG A 94 -28.97 -22.25 -10.77
#